data_AF-A0A352NT61-F1
#
_entry.id   AF-A0A352NT61-F1
#
_cell.length_a   1.000
_cell.length_b   1.000
_cell.length_c   1.000
_cell.angle_alpha   90.00
_cell.angle_beta   90.00
_cell.angle_gamma   90.00
#
_symmetry.space_group_name_H-M   'P 1'
#
loop_
_entity.id
_entity.type
_entity.pdbx_description
1 polymer ?
#
loop_
_entity_poly.entity_id
_entity_poly.type
_entity_poly.pdbx_seq_one_letter_code
_entity_poly.pdbx_strand_id
1 'polypeptide(L)' 'MIKLTGLDDKEFVINADHIEKLTQTPQSVITLTNGNKYVVKETNDEIIKKVVEYKRKIYRGDYSK' A
#
# COMPACT_ATOMS: atom_id res chain seq x y z
N MET A 1 5.78 -3.26 -4.77
CA MET A 1 4.59 -4.08 -4.49
C MET A 1 4.40 -4.13 -2.99
N ILE A 2 3.23 -3.70 -2.49
CA ILE A 2 2.85 -3.82 -1.07
C ILE A 2 1.57 -4.65 -0.97
N LYS A 3 1.52 -5.54 0.02
CA LYS A 3 0.35 -6.38 0.31
C LYS A 3 -0.57 -5.65 1.28
N LEU A 4 -1.86 -5.67 1.00
CA LEU A 4 -2.92 -5.00 1.73
C LEU A 4 -4.12 -5.93 1.92
N THR A 5 -5.01 -5.58 2.85
CA THR A 5 -6.22 -6.35 3.13
C THR A 5 -7.46 -5.50 2.86
N GLY A 6 -8.33 -5.99 1.97
CA GLY A 6 -9.62 -5.36 1.69
C GLY A 6 -10.57 -5.47 2.88
N LEU A 7 -11.66 -4.71 2.84
CA LEU A 7 -12.71 -4.82 3.86
C LEU A 7 -13.43 -6.18 3.82
N ASP A 8 -13.32 -6.92 2.71
CA ASP A 8 -13.83 -8.27 2.52
C ASP A 8 -12.87 -9.37 3.02
N ASP A 9 -11.86 -9.01 3.82
CA ASP A 9 -10.82 -9.91 4.35
C ASP A 9 -9.93 -10.57 3.29
N LYS A 10 -10.03 -10.16 2.02
CA LYS A 10 -9.14 -10.66 0.96
C LYS A 10 -7.88 -9.85 0.88
N GLU A 11 -6.75 -10.56 0.76
CA GLU A 11 -5.47 -9.95 0.49
C GLU A 11 -5.33 -9.60 -0.99
N PHE A 12 -4.72 -8.45 -1.27
CA PHE A 12 -4.31 -8.07 -2.62
C PHE A 12 -2.99 -7.28 -2.58
N VAL A 13 -2.39 -7.11 -3.75
CA VAL A 13 -1.09 -6.45 -3.88
C VAL A 13 -1.20 -5.33 -4.90
N ILE A 14 -0.71 -4.15 -4.54
CA ILE A 14 -0.65 -3.00 -5.44
C ILE A 14 0.79 -2.54 -5.65
N ASN A 15 1.02 -1.85 -6.77
CA ASN A 15 2.26 -1.12 -6.97
C ASN A 15 2.25 0.14 -6.07
N ALA A 16 3.18 0.19 -5.12
CA ALA A 16 3.36 1.33 -4.22
C ALA A 16 3.71 2.62 -4.96
N ASP A 17 4.41 2.51 -6.11
CA ASP A 17 4.87 3.67 -6.87
C ASP A 17 3.75 4.38 -7.62
N HIS A 18 2.59 3.72 -7.74
CA HIS A 18 1.41 4.28 -8.36
C HIS A 18 0.44 4.86 -7.33
N ILE A 19 0.76 4.83 -6.03
CA ILE A 19 -0.06 5.47 -5.01
C ILE A 19 0.06 6.98 -5.19
N GLU A 20 -1.05 7.62 -5.49
CA GLU A 20 -1.15 9.07 -5.64
C GLU A 20 -1.48 9.73 -4.29
N LYS A 21 -2.47 9.19 -3.57
CA LYS A 21 -2.99 9.78 -2.35
C LYS A 21 -3.49 8.73 -1.37
N LEU A 22 -3.25 8.98 -0.07
CA LEU A 22 -3.89 8.29 1.04
C LEU A 22 -4.84 9.25 1.78
N THR A 23 -6.05 8.80 2.07
CA THR A 23 -7.04 9.54 2.88
C THR A 23 -7.69 8.59 3.86
N GLN A 24 -8.18 9.09 5.00
CA GLN A 24 -8.81 8.24 6.02
C GLN A 24 -10.17 8.79 6.45
N THR A 25 -11.23 8.02 6.20
CA THR A 25 -12.61 8.35 6.61
C THR A 25 -13.54 7.13 6.47
N PRO A 26 -13.97 6.48 7.57
CA PRO A 26 -13.18 6.19 8.78
C PRO A 26 -12.05 5.18 8.52
N GLN A 27 -12.12 4.42 7.42
CA GLN A 27 -11.05 3.53 6.93
C GLN A 27 -10.12 4.27 5.96
N SER A 28 -8.95 3.69 5.70
CA SER A 28 -8.01 4.22 4.73
C SER A 28 -8.47 3.93 3.30
N VAL A 29 -8.34 4.94 2.45
CA VAL A 29 -8.59 4.88 1.02
C VAL A 29 -7.30 5.23 0.29
N ILE A 30 -6.86 4.30 -0.56
CA ILE A 30 -5.72 4.47 -1.44
C ILE A 30 -6.25 4.88 -2.81
N THR A 31 -5.83 6.04 -3.31
CA THR A 31 -6.07 6.46 -4.69
C THR A 31 -4.79 6.24 -5.49
N LEU A 32 -4.90 5.54 -6.61
CA LEU A 32 -3.79 5.35 -7.55
C LEU A 32 -3.79 6.45 -8.62
N THR A 33 -2.64 6.64 -9.27
CA THR A 33 -2.43 7.63 -10.35
C THR A 33 -3.34 7.47 -11.57
N ASN A 34 -3.98 6.31 -11.73
CA ASN A 34 -4.99 6.07 -12.77
C ASN A 34 -6.42 6.35 -12.31
N GLY A 35 -6.62 6.89 -11.10
CA GLY A 35 -7.91 7.17 -10.49
C GLY A 35 -8.56 5.99 -9.76
N ASN A 36 -8.01 4.77 -9.84
CA ASN A 36 -8.54 3.62 -9.10
C ASN A 36 -8.44 3.83 -7.60
N LYS A 37 -9.45 3.38 -6.85
CA LYS A 37 -9.53 3.52 -5.40
C LYS A 37 -9.67 2.17 -4.72
N TYR A 38 -8.94 1.99 -3.63
CA TYR A 38 -9.00 0.80 -2.78
C TYR A 38 -9.25 1.21 -1.34
N VAL A 39 -10.23 0.58 -0.70
CA VAL A 39 -10.49 0.73 0.74
C VAL A 39 -9.87 -0.45 1.46
N VAL A 40 -9.09 -0.17 2.49
CA VAL A 40 -8.27 -1.19 3.18
C VAL A 40 -8.44 -1.12 4.69
N LYS A 41 -8.09 -2.23 5.35
CA LYS A 41 -8.12 -2.32 6.82
C LYS A 41 -6.90 -1.63 7.45
N GLU A 42 -5.78 -1.56 6.73
CA GLU A 42 -4.60 -0.84 7.22
C GLU A 42 -4.86 0.65 7.38
N THR A 43 -4.26 1.24 8.41
CA THR A 43 -4.13 2.68 8.60
C THR A 43 -3.17 3.29 7.57
N ASN A 44 -3.26 4.60 7.36
CA ASN A 44 -2.30 5.30 6.50
C ASN A 44 -0.85 5.10 6.94
N ASP A 45 -0.58 5.07 8.25
CA ASP A 45 0.77 4.87 8.79
C ASP A 45 1.32 3.47 8.49
N GLU A 46 0.49 2.43 8.60
CA GLU A 46 0.86 1.07 8.22
C GLU A 46 1.17 0.96 6.73
N ILE A 47 0.37 1.62 5.88
CA ILE A 47 0.61 1.65 4.44
C ILE A 47 1.94 2.34 4.14
N ILE A 48 2.20 3.52 4.73
CA ILE A 48 3.46 4.26 4.57
C ILE A 48 4.63 3.40 5.00
N LYS A 49 4.54 2.72 6.15
CA LYS A 49 5.58 1.82 6.64
C LYS A 49 5.87 0.70 5.63
N LYS A 50 4.84 0.05 5.10
CA LYS A 50 4.98 -0.99 4.05
C LYS A 50 5.67 -0.44 2.79
N VAL A 51 5.34 0.79 2.37
CA VAL A 51 5.99 1.45 1.22
C VAL A 51 7.47 1.71 1.50
N VAL A 52 7.80 2.25 2.66
CA VAL A 52 9.19 2.52 3.06
C VAL A 52 10.01 1.25 3.14
N GLU A 53 9.46 0.18 3.73
CA GLU A 53 10.11 -1.13 3.78
C GLU A 53 10.36 -1.71 2.38
N TYR A 54 9.37 -1.63 1.50
CA TYR A 54 9.51 -2.05 0.10
C TYR A 54 10.62 -1.28 -0.61
N LYS A 55 10.65 0.06 -0.50
CA LYS A 55 11.69 0.91 -1.09
C LYS A 55 13.06 0.61 -0.53
N ARG A 56 13.19 0.44 0.79
CA ARG A 56 14.46 0.07 1.45
C ARG A 56 15.02 -1.23 0.90
N LYS A 57 14.18 -2.26 0.71
CA LYS A 57 14.59 -3.55 0.13
C LYS A 57 15.13 -3.38 -1.29
N ILE A 58 14.44 -2.61 -2.13
CA ILE A 58 14.91 -2.31 -3.49
C ILE A 58 16.28 -1.60 -3.46
N TYR A 59 16.40 -0.52 -2.69
CA TYR A 59 17.63 0.28 -2.66
C TYR A 59 18.84 -0.44 -2.08
N ARG A 60 18.62 -1.36 -1.13
CA ARG A 60 19.68 -2.18 -0.55
C ARG A 60 20.08 -3.37 -1.43
N GLY A 61 19.27 -3.70 -2.44
CA GLY A 61 19.44 -4.94 -3.19
C GLY A 61 19.16 -6.19 -2.36
N ASP A 62 18.43 -6.04 -1.25
CA ASP A 62 18.05 -7.14 -0.36
C ASP A 62 16.90 -7.94 -1.00
N TYR A 63 17.22 -8.66 -2.08
CA TYR A 63 16.35 -9.63 -2.74
C TYR A 63 16.56 -11.05 -2.17
N SER A 64 16.92 -11.15 -0.89
CA SER A 64 17.29 -12.43 -0.29
C SER A 64 16.05 -13.28 0.07
N LYS A 65 15.87 -14.30 -0.79
CA LYS A 65 15.20 -15.61 -0.67
C LYS A 65 13.69 -15.65 -0.44
#